data_AF-A0A939HKN6-F1
#
_entry.id   AF-A0A939HKN6-F1
#
_cell.length_a   1.000
_cell.length_b   1.000
_cell.length_c   1.000
_cell.angle_alpha   90.00
_cell.angle_beta   90.00
_cell.angle_gamma   90.00
#
_symmetry.space_group_name_H-M   'P 1'
#
loop_
_entity.id
_entity.type
_entity.pdbx_description
1 polymer ?
#
loop_
_entity_poly.entity_id
_entity_poly.type
_entity_poly.pdbx_seq_one_letter_code
_entity_poly.pdbx_strand_id
1 'polypeptide(L)' 'SIKIATPSTVEWILDKAIQVHGAAGLSQDTFLASAFAYARTIRFADGPDEVHKNALARNELKRQRARREARANA' A
#
# COMPACT_ATOMS: atom_id res chain seq x y z
N SER A 1 -6.89 -3.29 3.68
CA SER A 1 -6.59 -2.13 4.55
C SER A 1 -6.24 -0.96 3.65
N ILE A 2 -6.95 0.17 3.76
CA ILE A 2 -6.74 1.37 2.94
C ILE A 2 -5.28 1.85 3.07
N LYS A 3 -4.72 1.79 4.28
CA LYS A 3 -3.34 2.19 4.59
C LYS A 3 -2.27 1.43 3.78
N ILE A 4 -2.53 0.19 3.37
CA ILE A 4 -1.58 -0.65 2.61
C ILE A 4 -1.75 -0.42 1.10
N ALA A 5 -3.00 -0.43 0.64
CA ALA A 5 -3.29 -0.40 -0.81
C ALA A 5 -3.07 0.98 -1.43
N THR A 6 -3.40 2.05 -0.71
CA THR A 6 -3.36 3.42 -1.25
C THR A 6 -1.93 3.85 -1.60
N PRO A 7 -0.93 3.75 -0.70
CA PRO A 7 0.42 4.22 -1.03
C PRO A 7 1.05 3.42 -2.17
N SER A 8 0.84 2.10 -2.22
CA SER A 8 1.32 1.25 -3.32
C SER A 8 0.69 1.62 -4.66
N THR A 9 -0.59 2.02 -4.67
CA THR A 9 -1.27 2.44 -5.90
C THR A 9 -0.76 3.80 -6.36
N VAL A 10 -0.57 4.73 -5.43
CA VAL A 10 -0.03 6.07 -5.73
C VAL A 10 1.40 5.97 -6.25
N GLU A 11 2.25 5.14 -5.65
CA GLU A 11 3.63 4.89 -6.12
C GLU A 11 3.63 4.37 -7.57
N TRP A 12 2.71 3.45 -7.91
CA TRP A 12 2.56 2.96 -9.28
C TRP A 12 2.07 4.03 -10.26
N ILE A 13 1.13 4.90 -9.86
CA ILE A 13 0.66 6.01 -10.71
C ILE A 13 1.80 6.99 -10.98
N LEU A 14 2.57 7.34 -9.95
CA LEU A 14 3.70 8.26 -10.05
C LEU A 14 4.81 7.68 -10.93
N ASP A 15 5.10 6.38 -10.82
CA ASP A 15 6.02 5.68 -11.73
C ASP A 15 5.59 5.85 -13.21
N LYS A 16 4.30 5.69 -13.52
CA LYS A 16 3.80 5.90 -14.89
C LYS A 16 3.90 7.36 -15.33
N ALA A 17 3.63 8.30 -14.45
CA ALA A 17 3.81 9.71 -14.75
C ALA A 17 5.29 10.04 -15.05
N ILE A 18 6.22 9.56 -14.23
CA ILE A 18 7.67 9.72 -14.43
C ILE A 18 8.08 9.14 -15.79
N GLN A 19 7.63 7.93 -16.09
CA GLN A 19 7.98 7.25 -17.35
C GLN A 19 7.53 8.02 -18.60
N VAL A 20 6.34 8.65 -18.55
CA VAL A 20 5.82 9.49 -19.64
C VAL A 20 6.63 10.79 -19.81
N HIS A 21 7.15 11.35 -18.73
CA HIS A 21 7.96 12.58 -18.76
C HIS A 21 9.45 12.33 -19.09
N GLY A 22 9.91 11.08 -19.15
CA GLY A 22 11.31 10.74 -19.40
C GLY A 22 12.24 11.32 -18.33
N ALA A 23 13.40 11.84 -18.74
CA ALA A 23 14.39 12.40 -17.81
C ALA A 23 13.84 13.59 -16.98
N ALA A 24 12.90 14.36 -17.52
CA ALA A 24 12.23 15.45 -16.80
C ALA A 24 11.35 14.95 -15.65
N GLY A 25 10.88 13.69 -15.69
CA GLY A 25 10.15 13.08 -14.59
C GLY A 25 11.02 12.79 -13.36
N LEU A 26 12.34 12.73 -13.54
CA LEU A 26 13.32 12.54 -12.46
C LEU A 26 14.00 13.85 -12.02
N SER A 27 13.80 14.95 -12.75
CA SER A 27 14.38 16.25 -12.41
C SER A 27 13.58 16.96 -11.32
N GLN A 28 14.08 18.13 -10.90
CA GLN A 28 13.37 19.03 -9.98
C GLN A 28 12.43 20.00 -10.70
N ASP A 29 12.31 19.89 -12.04
CA ASP A 29 11.43 20.75 -12.84
C ASP A 29 9.96 20.37 -12.67
N THR A 30 9.70 19.14 -12.19
CA THR A 30 8.36 18.66 -11.85
C THR A 30 8.33 18.16 -10.41
N PHE A 31 7.13 18.02 -9.84
CA PHE A 31 6.95 17.48 -8.50
C PHE A 31 7.05 15.93 -8.43
N LEU A 32 7.25 15.25 -9.57
CA LEU A 32 7.06 13.80 -9.67
C LEU A 32 8.07 13.00 -8.84
N ALA A 33 9.35 13.36 -8.89
CA ALA A 33 10.40 12.68 -8.13
C ALA A 33 10.19 12.80 -6.61
N SER A 34 9.83 13.99 -6.12
CA SER A 34 9.59 14.23 -4.70
C SER A 34 8.31 13.56 -4.21
N ALA A 35 7.24 13.56 -5.03
CA ALA A 35 6.02 12.83 -4.72
C ALA A 35 6.23 11.31 -4.66
N PHE A 36 7.05 10.74 -5.57
CA PHE A 36 7.35 9.31 -5.56
C PHE A 36 8.09 8.92 -4.27
N ALA A 37 9.11 9.71 -3.90
CA ALA A 37 9.82 9.52 -2.64
C ALA A 37 8.87 9.62 -1.42
N TYR A 38 7.99 10.62 -1.41
CA TYR A 38 7.00 10.79 -0.34
C TYR A 38 6.02 9.60 -0.25
N ALA A 39 5.49 9.12 -1.38
CA ALA A 39 4.61 7.95 -1.41
C ALA A 39 5.31 6.72 -0.81
N ARG A 40 6.60 6.55 -1.10
CA ARG A 40 7.43 5.49 -0.49
C ARG A 40 7.61 5.68 1.01
N THR A 41 7.78 6.91 1.49
CA THR A 41 7.87 7.23 2.92
C THR A 41 6.59 6.85 3.68
N ILE A 42 5.41 7.10 3.10
CA ILE A 42 4.12 6.78 3.75
C ILE A 42 3.89 5.27 3.92
N ARG A 43 4.62 4.41 3.19
CA ARG A 43 4.62 2.95 3.40
C ARG A 43 5.35 2.50 4.67
N PHE A 44 6.08 3.41 5.31
CA PHE A 44 6.73 3.19 6.61
C PHE A 44 6.01 3.91 7.75
N ALA A 45 5.34 5.02 7.47
CA ALA A 45 4.62 5.81 8.46
C ALA A 45 3.58 4.97 9.21
N ASP A 46 3.49 5.14 10.53
CA ASP A 46 2.58 4.41 11.45
C ASP A 46 2.74 2.88 11.46
N GLY A 47 3.85 2.39 10.90
CA GLY A 47 4.14 0.97 10.75
C GLY A 47 4.42 0.62 9.29
N PRO A 48 5.49 -0.17 9.02
CA PRO A 48 5.69 -0.74 7.71
C PRO A 48 4.47 -1.52 7.22
N ASP A 49 4.29 -1.60 5.90
CA ASP A 49 3.23 -2.38 5.26
C ASP A 49 3.10 -3.79 5.85
N GLU A 50 4.20 -4.44 6.20
CA GLU A 50 4.27 -5.79 6.77
C GLU A 50 3.56 -5.88 8.11
N VAL A 51 3.69 -4.85 8.97
CA VAL A 51 3.01 -4.79 10.27
C VAL A 51 1.50 -4.72 10.06
N HIS A 52 1.06 -3.86 9.14
CA HIS A 52 -0.36 -3.74 8.81
C HIS A 52 -0.91 -4.99 8.12
N LYS A 53 -0.13 -5.64 7.24
CA LYS A 53 -0.51 -6.92 6.61
C LYS A 53 -0.65 -8.03 7.63
N ASN A 54 0.27 -8.12 8.59
CA ASN A 54 0.21 -9.12 9.66
C ASN A 54 -1.04 -8.92 10.53
N ALA A 55 -1.29 -7.70 10.99
CA ALA A 55 -2.49 -7.37 11.76
C ALA A 55 -3.78 -7.70 10.99
N LEU A 56 -3.84 -7.36 9.70
CA LEU A 56 -4.97 -7.70 8.82
C LEU A 56 -5.15 -9.22 8.69
N ALA A 57 -4.07 -9.97 8.48
CA ALA A 57 -4.09 -11.43 8.35
C ALA A 57 -4.58 -12.11 9.63
N ARG A 58 -4.10 -11.67 10.81
CA ARG A 58 -4.57 -12.19 12.11
C ARG A 58 -6.07 -11.99 12.28
N ASN A 59 -6.57 -10.81 11.94
CA ASN A 59 -8.01 -10.50 12.02
C ASN A 59 -8.83 -11.34 11.03
N GLU A 60 -8.34 -11.53 9.80
CA GLU A 60 -9.02 -12.37 8.82
C GLU A 60 -9.04 -13.84 9.22
N LEU A 61 -7.92 -14.39 9.71
CA LEU A 61 -7.86 -15.76 10.21
C LEU A 61 -8.82 -16.01 11.38
N LYS A 62 -8.99 -15.04 12.28
CA LYS A 62 -9.98 -15.12 13.35
C LYS A 62 -11.41 -15.18 12.81
N ARG A 63 -11.74 -14.31 11.84
CA ARG A 63 -13.07 -14.32 11.17
C ARG A 63 -13.34 -15.63 10.45
N GLN A 64 -12.34 -16.17 9.75
CA GLN A 64 -12.48 -17.44 9.02
C GLN A 64 -12.68 -18.63 9.95
N ARG A 65 -12.02 -18.67 11.12
CA ARG A 65 -12.28 -19.69 12.15
C ARG A 65 -13.73 -19.64 12.64
N ALA A 66 -14.20 -18.47 13.05
CA ALA A 66 -15.58 -18.30 13.52
C ALA A 66 -16.62 -18.70 12.44
N ARG A 67 -16.36 -18.34 11.17
CA ARG A 67 -17.21 -18.76 10.03
C ARG A 67 -17.22 -20.27 9.83
N ARG A 68 -16.09 -20.95 10.02
CA ARG A 68 -15.99 -22.42 9.89
C ARG A 68 -16.75 -23.12 11.01
N GLU A 69 -16.60 -22.67 12.25
CA GLU A 69 -17.32 -23.19 13.41
C GLU A 69 -18.85 -23.03 13.24
N ALA A 70 -19.30 -21.84 12.82
CA ALA A 70 -20.72 -21.60 12.55
C ALA A 70 -21.30 -22.52 11.46
N ARG A 71 -20.51 -22.88 10.44
CA ARG A 71 -20.92 -23.83 9.40
C ARG A 71 -20.90 -25.28 9.85
N ALA A 72 -20.00 -25.65 10.76
CA ALA A 72 -19.93 -27.00 11.31
C ALA A 72 -21.06 -27.29 12.31
N ASN A 73 -21.61 -26.25 12.93
CA ASN A 73 -22.71 -26.31 13.89
C ASN A 73 -24.10 -26.09 13.26
N ALA A 74 -24.17 -25.93 11.93
CA ALA A 74 -25.40 -25.78 11.15
C ALA A 74 -25.71 -27.09 10.43
#